data_AF-X1CK40-F1
#
_entry.id   AF-X1CK40-F1
#
_cell.length_a   1.000
_cell.length_b   1.000
_cell.length_c   1.000
_cell.angle_alpha   90.00
_cell.angle_beta   90.00
_cell.angle_gamma   90.00
#
_symmetry.space_group_name_H-M   'P 1'
#
loop_
_entity.id
_entity.type
_entity.pdbx_description
1 polymer ?
#
loop_
_entity_poly.entity_id
_entity_poly.type
_entity_poly.pdbx_seq_one_letter_code
_entity_poly.pdbx_strand_id
1 'polypeptide(L)' 'MLFDEKIGGTVHLAIGRSIPESLGKNQSAIHWDMLCDMKKGGEIYADGELVYKDGKF' A
#
# COMPACT_ATOMS: atom_id res chain seq x y z
N MET A 1 -10.12 2.25 8.69
CA MET A 1 -8.84 2.44 7.99
C MET A 1 -7.67 2.72 8.92
N LEU A 2 -7.73 3.72 9.80
CA LEU A 2 -6.57 4.15 10.63
C LEU A 2 -5.83 3.03 11.39
N PHE A 3 -6.57 2.01 11.86
CA PHE A 3 -5.97 0.88 12.57
C PHE A 3 -5.51 -0.26 11.66
N ASP A 4 -6.08 -0.42 10.47
CA ASP A 4 -5.83 -1.56 9.57
C ASP A 4 -4.65 -1.32 8.63
N GLU A 5 -4.48 -0.06 8.19
CA GLU A 5 -3.33 0.42 7.42
C GLU A 5 -1.99 0.29 8.18
N LYS A 6 -2.04 0.31 9.51
CA LYS A 6 -0.87 0.25 10.40
C LYS A 6 -0.66 -1.13 11.01
N ILE A 7 -1.47 -2.15 10.69
CA ILE A 7 -1.25 -3.52 11.18
C ILE A 7 -0.05 -4.12 10.45
N GLY A 8 0.96 -4.52 11.22
CA GLY A 8 2.13 -5.19 10.68
C GLY A 8 1.74 -6.41 9.84
N GLY A 9 2.28 -6.47 8.62
CA GLY A 9 2.03 -7.54 7.66
C GLY A 9 0.93 -7.26 6.63
N THR A 10 0.32 -6.06 6.63
CA THR A 10 -0.57 -5.62 5.57
C THR A 10 0.08 -4.54 4.72
N VAL A 11 -0.39 -4.41 3.48
CA VAL A 11 -0.15 -3.23 2.63
C VAL A 11 -1.49 -2.70 2.15
N HIS A 12 -1.51 -1.41 1.77
CA HIS A 12 -2.68 -0.84 1.13
C HIS A 12 -2.31 -0.14 -0.17
N LEU A 13 -3.32 -0.02 -1.05
CA LEU A 13 -3.26 0.76 -2.27
C LEU A 13 -4.48 1.68 -2.31
N ALA A 14 -4.21 2.97 -2.41
CA ALA A 14 -5.24 3.99 -2.59
C ALA A 14 -5.53 4.20 -4.09
N ILE A 15 -6.80 4.13 -4.49
CA ILE A 15 -7.27 4.57 -5.81
C ILE A 15 -7.94 5.93 -5.67
N GLY A 16 -7.61 6.83 -6.59
CA GLY A 16 -8.21 8.16 -6.69
C GLY A 16 -7.25 9.26 -6.26
N ARG A 17 -7.75 10.23 -5.50
CA ARG A 17 -7.10 11.51 -5.21
C ARG A 17 -5.73 11.28 -4.58
N SER A 18 -4.70 11.83 -5.21
CA SER A 18 -3.38 11.87 -4.59
C SER A 18 -3.32 12.94 -3.50
N ILE A 19 -2.55 12.63 -2.47
CA ILE A 19 -2.21 13.56 -1.39
C ILE A 19 -1.20 14.57 -1.95
N PRO A 20 -1.40 15.89 -1.80
CA PRO A 20 -0.55 16.92 -2.42
C PRO A 20 0.95 16.75 -2.11
N GLU A 21 1.27 16.34 -0.89
CA GLU A 21 2.62 16.12 -0.39
C GLU A 21 3.32 14.93 -1.08
N SER A 22 2.56 13.98 -1.63
CA SER A 22 3.08 12.82 -2.36
C SER A 22 3.47 13.15 -3.81
N LEU A 23 3.30 14.41 -4.25
CA LEU A 23 3.61 14.89 -5.61
C LEU A 23 2.88 14.12 -6.74
N GLY A 24 1.84 13.37 -6.41
CA GLY A 24 1.05 12.65 -7.40
C GLY A 24 0.10 13.58 -8.13
N LYS A 25 -0.15 13.27 -9.41
CA LYS A 25 -0.96 14.11 -10.30
C LYS A 25 -2.44 13.74 -10.33
N ASN A 26 -2.82 12.65 -9.66
CA ASN A 26 -4.18 12.11 -9.77
C ASN A 26 -5.18 12.97 -9.01
N GLN A 27 -6.07 13.64 -9.76
CA GLN A 27 -7.15 14.46 -9.20
C GLN A 27 -8.46 13.69 -9.30
N SER A 28 -9.11 13.47 -8.16
CA SER A 28 -10.37 12.72 -8.08
C SER A 28 -11.20 13.21 -6.90
N ALA A 29 -12.51 13.01 -6.99
CA ALA A 29 -13.44 13.23 -5.88
C ALA A 29 -13.38 12.11 -4.83
N ILE A 30 -12.83 10.94 -5.19
CA ILE A 30 -12.71 9.78 -4.30
C ILE A 30 -11.26 9.53 -3.92
N HIS A 31 -11.05 8.98 -2.73
CA HIS A 31 -9.80 8.38 -2.26
C HIS A 31 -10.21 7.12 -1.52
N TRP A 32 -9.87 5.96 -2.09
CA TRP A 32 -10.34 4.67 -1.57
C TRP A 32 -9.14 3.75 -1.34
N ASP A 33 -8.95 3.34 -0.09
CA ASP A 33 -7.91 2.39 0.29
C ASP A 33 -8.40 0.94 0.25
N MET A 34 -7.63 0.11 -0.46
CA MET A 34 -7.78 -1.34 -0.46
C MET A 34 -6.64 -1.94 0.34
N LEU A 35 -6.93 -2.90 1.23
CA LEU A 35 -5.93 -3.57 2.04
C LEU A 35 -5.65 -5.00 1.54
N CYS A 36 -4.41 -5.43 1.71
CA CYS A 36 -3.95 -6.77 1.37
C CYS A 36 -3.11 -7.35 2.53
N ASP A 37 -3.48 -8.54 3.02
CA ASP A 37 -2.67 -9.30 3.97
C ASP A 37 -1.55 -10.03 3.23
N MET A 38 -0.31 -9.76 3.64
CA MET A 38 0.90 -10.26 2.99
C MET A 38 1.52 -11.46 3.71
N LYS A 39 0.97 -11.91 4.85
CA LYS A 39 1.59 -12.93 5.72
C LYS A 39 1.66 -14.34 5.14
N LYS A 40 1.00 -14.60 4.00
CA LYS A 40 0.88 -15.93 3.40
C LYS A 40 1.37 -15.94 1.95
N GLY A 41 2.68 -15.91 1.76
CA GLY A 41 3.32 -15.94 0.45
C GLY A 41 3.29 -14.60 -0.29
N GLY A 42 3.02 -13.48 0.40
CA GLY A 42 3.04 -12.16 -0.19
C GLY A 42 4.46 -11.67 -0.41
N GLU A 43 4.75 -11.12 -1.59
CA GLU A 43 6.06 -10.61 -1.98
C GLU A 43 5.91 -9.21 -2.58
N ILE A 44 6.82 -8.29 -2.24
CA ILE A 44 6.91 -6.97 -2.88
C ILE A 44 8.29 -6.82 -3.47
N TYR A 45 8.31 -6.43 -4.74
CA TYR A 45 9.53 -6.16 -5.49
C TYR A 45 9.62 -4.67 -5.81
N ALA A 46 10.80 -4.09 -5.61
CA ALA A 46 11.13 -2.74 -6.03
C ALA A 46 12.32 -2.83 -6.99
N ASP A 47 12.18 -2.29 -8.20
CA ASP A 47 13.21 -2.34 -9.25
C ASP A 47 13.72 -3.77 -9.56
N GLY A 48 12.85 -4.77 -9.38
CA GLY A 48 13.16 -6.18 -9.59
C GLY A 48 13.81 -6.88 -8.37
N GLU A 49 14.11 -6.16 -7.29
CA GLU A 49 14.66 -6.71 -6.06
C GLU A 49 13.54 -7.01 -5.05
N LEU A 50 13.62 -8.17 -4.39
CA LEU A 50 12.68 -8.55 -3.33
C LEU A 50 12.98 -7.73 -2.06
N VAL A 51 12.03 -6.88 -1.64
CA VAL A 51 12.19 -5.95 -0.51
C VAL A 51 11.22 -6.21 0.64
N TYR A 52 10.28 -7.15 0.45
CA TYR A 52 9.30 -7.52 1.45
C TYR A 52 8.78 -8.93 1.18
N LYS A 53 8.69 -9.77 2.21
CA LYS A 53 8.17 -11.14 2.10
C LYS A 53 7.44 -11.57 3.36
N ASP A 54 6.30 -12.24 3.20
CA ASP A 54 5.52 -12.86 4.30
C ASP A 54 5.22 -11.89 5.46
N GLY A 55 4.90 -10.64 5.12
CA GLY A 55 4.56 -9.61 6.10
C GLY A 55 5.75 -8.92 6.77
N LYS A 56 6.97 -9.08 6.24
CA LYS A 56 8.23 -8.56 6.82
C LYS A 56 9.10 -7.88 5.76
N PHE A 57 9.84 -6.85 6.19
CA PHE A 57 10.92 -6.21 5.44
C PHE A 57 12.20 -7.04 5.51
#